data_AF-A0A930FQE7-F1
#
_entry.id   AF-A0A930FQE7-F1
#
_cell.length_a   1.000
_cell.length_b   1.000
_cell.length_c   1.000
_cell.angle_alpha   90.00
_cell.angle_beta   90.00
_cell.angle_gamma   90.00
#
_symmetry.space_group_name_H-M   'P 1'
#
loop_
_entity.id
_entity.type
_entity.pdbx_description
1 polymer ?
#
loop_
_entity_poly.entity_id
_entity_poly.type
_entity_poly.pdbx_seq_one_letter_code
_entity_poly.pdbx_strand_id
1 'polypeptide(L)'
;MEKHVGFVANKIVIGYKDGEKKSYTAYGFVKVEDYPLNVKFTTGGIPYGMFRELDECLEVLIEEAKKYISGDRAQRDLFKEAENE
;
A
#
# COMPACT_ATOMS: atom_id res chain seq x y z
N MET A 1 -24.51 13.04 -15.97
CA MET A 1 -24.24 11.89 -15.10
C MET A 1 -22.73 11.82 -14.94
N GLU A 2 -22.22 12.09 -13.74
CA GLU A 2 -20.80 11.89 -13.46
C GLU A 2 -20.54 10.39 -13.33
N LYS A 3 -19.50 9.89 -14.00
CA LYS A 3 -19.12 8.47 -13.92
C LYS A 3 -18.01 8.35 -12.88
N HIS A 4 -18.27 7.64 -11.80
CA HIS A 4 -17.25 7.36 -10.79
C HIS A 4 -16.50 6.07 -11.14
N VAL A 5 -15.17 6.17 -11.17
CA VAL A 5 -14.26 5.04 -11.39
C VAL A 5 -13.44 4.84 -10.11
N GLY A 6 -13.66 3.72 -9.45
CA GLY A 6 -12.91 3.30 -8.27
C GLY A 6 -11.78 2.35 -8.63
N PHE A 7 -10.61 2.57 -8.05
CA PHE A 7 -9.47 1.66 -8.16
C PHE A 7 -9.27 0.95 -6.83
N VAL A 8 -9.23 -0.37 -6.86
CA VAL A 8 -8.93 -1.18 -5.67
C VAL A 8 -7.66 -1.97 -5.93
N ALA A 9 -6.58 -1.61 -5.23
CA ALA A 9 -5.36 -2.41 -5.19
C ALA A 9 -5.48 -3.45 -4.05
N ASN A 10 -5.45 -4.73 -4.39
CA ASN A 10 -5.55 -5.82 -3.40
C ASN A 10 -4.18 -6.36 -2.99
N LYS A 11 -3.16 -6.17 -3.82
CA LYS A 11 -1.78 -6.56 -3.52
C LYS A 11 -0.83 -5.59 -4.18
N ILE A 12 0.16 -5.16 -3.42
CA ILE A 12 1.30 -4.39 -3.93
C ILE A 12 2.56 -5.20 -3.66
N VAL A 13 3.39 -5.38 -4.68
CA VAL A 13 4.69 -6.04 -4.58
C VAL A 13 5.77 -5.01 -4.85
N ILE A 14 6.68 -4.84 -3.91
CA ILE A 14 7.77 -3.87 -4.00
C ILE A 14 9.06 -4.63 -4.33
N GLY A 15 9.69 -4.24 -5.43
CA GLY A 15 10.97 -4.76 -5.87
C GLY A 15 12.11 -3.92 -5.30
N TYR A 16 13.03 -4.60 -4.61
CA TYR A 16 14.24 -4.00 -4.06
C TYR A 16 15.46 -4.44 -4.88
N LYS A 17 16.46 -3.57 -4.98
CA LYS A 17 17.79 -3.88 -5.50
C LYS A 17 18.82 -3.10 -4.68
N ASP A 18 19.84 -3.81 -4.18
CA ASP A 18 20.91 -3.22 -3.37
C ASP A 18 20.39 -2.46 -2.13
N GLY A 19 19.29 -2.94 -1.54
CA GLY A 19 18.63 -2.31 -0.38
C GLY A 19 17.71 -1.14 -0.73
N GLU A 20 17.71 -0.68 -1.98
CA GLU A 20 16.87 0.41 -2.45
C GLU A 20 15.60 -0.08 -3.17
N LYS A 21 14.51 0.66 -3.04
CA LYS A 21 13.27 0.42 -3.81
C LYS A 21 13.51 0.81 -5.25
N LYS A 22 13.29 -0.11 -6.19
CA LYS A 22 13.46 0.17 -7.63
C LYS A 22 12.14 0.25 -8.37
N SER A 23 11.17 -0.57 -7.99
CA SER A 23 9.89 -0.61 -8.67
C SER A 23 8.80 -1.19 -7.78
N TYR A 24 7.55 -1.00 -8.16
CA TYR A 24 6.43 -1.74 -7.60
C TYR A 24 5.50 -2.27 -8.69
N THR A 25 4.73 -3.28 -8.30
CA THR A 25 3.64 -3.86 -9.09
C THR A 25 2.38 -3.86 -8.26
N ALA A 26 1.32 -3.24 -8.80
CA ALA A 26 0.00 -3.22 -8.19
C ALA A 26 -0.91 -4.22 -8.91
N TYR A 27 -1.55 -5.08 -8.11
CA TYR A 27 -2.60 -5.98 -8.54
C TYR A 27 -3.92 -5.47 -7.96
N GLY A 28 -5.01 -5.64 -8.70
CA GLY A 28 -6.28 -5.11 -8.24
C GLY A 28 -7.43 -5.33 -9.22
N PHE A 29 -8.46 -4.52 -9.04
CA PHE A 29 -9.55 -4.39 -9.99
C PHE A 29 -10.05 -2.95 -10.05
N VAL A 30 -10.56 -2.57 -11.23
CA VAL A 30 -11.28 -1.33 -11.45
C VAL A 30 -12.77 -1.62 -11.27
N LYS A 31 -13.42 -0.84 -10.42
CA LYS A 31 -14.86 -0.85 -10.22
C LYS A 31 -15.44 0.41 -10.84
N VAL A 32 -16.35 0.26 -11.79
CA VAL A 32 -17.10 1.37 -12.39
C VAL A 32 -18.52 1.24 -11.89
N GLU A 33 -19.08 2.29 -11.27
CA GLU A 33 -20.38 2.18 -10.57
C GLU A 33 -21.52 1.74 -11.49
N ASP A 34 -21.52 2.20 -12.73
CA ASP A 34 -22.52 1.84 -13.74
C ASP A 34 -22.20 0.54 -14.51
N TYR A 35 -21.16 -0.22 -14.09
CA TYR A 35 -20.74 -1.44 -14.77
C TYR A 35 -20.83 -2.65 -13.84
N PRO A 36 -21.56 -3.73 -14.21
CA PRO A 36 -21.80 -4.87 -13.34
C PRO A 36 -20.57 -5.77 -13.12
N LEU A 37 -19.45 -5.48 -13.78
CA LEU A 37 -18.24 -6.30 -13.80
C LEU A 37 -17.03 -5.52 -13.31
N ASN A 38 -16.33 -6.10 -12.33
CA ASN A 38 -15.03 -5.61 -11.90
C ASN A 38 -13.95 -6.09 -12.89
N VAL A 39 -13.21 -5.15 -13.48
CA VAL A 39 -12.11 -5.49 -14.40
C VAL A 39 -10.84 -5.66 -13.60
N LYS A 40 -10.31 -6.89 -13.53
CA LYS A 40 -9.01 -7.15 -12.89
C LYS A 40 -7.90 -6.45 -13.66
N PHE A 41 -6.96 -5.84 -12.94
CA PHE A 41 -5.77 -5.26 -13.53
C PHE A 41 -4.51 -5.77 -12.85
N THR A 42 -3.41 -5.73 -13.60
CA THR A 42 -2.06 -5.91 -13.09
C THR A 42 -1.21 -4.86 -13.78
N THR A 43 -0.74 -3.88 -13.02
CA THR A 43 0.14 -2.83 -13.51
C THR A 43 1.47 -2.99 -12.81
N GLY A 44 2.46 -3.48 -13.55
CA GLY A 44 3.77 -3.85 -13.02
C GLY A 44 4.91 -3.04 -13.60
N GLY A 45 6.05 -3.11 -12.92
CA GLY A 45 7.28 -2.45 -13.36
C GLY A 45 7.24 -0.93 -13.25
N ILE A 46 6.38 -0.38 -12.39
CA ILE A 46 6.33 1.08 -12.18
C ILE A 46 7.58 1.46 -11.41
N PRO A 47 8.48 2.30 -11.96
CA PRO A 47 9.69 2.72 -11.27
C PRO A 47 9.35 3.53 -10.02
N TYR A 48 10.09 3.28 -8.95
CA TYR A 48 10.02 4.11 -7.76
C TYR A 48 10.56 5.51 -8.06
N GLY A 49 9.84 6.56 -7.67
CA GLY A 49 10.17 7.95 -8.02
C GLY A 49 9.45 8.47 -9.26
N MET A 50 8.67 7.63 -9.96
CA MET A 50 7.87 8.07 -11.11
C MET A 50 6.63 8.89 -10.70
N PHE A 51 6.02 8.57 -9.54
CA PHE A 51 4.78 9.19 -9.08
C PHE A 51 4.88 9.51 -7.59
N ARG A 52 5.27 10.75 -7.26
CA ARG A 52 5.56 11.18 -5.89
C ARG A 52 4.47 10.83 -4.87
N GLU A 53 3.21 11.14 -5.17
CA GLU A 53 2.09 10.92 -4.23
C GLU A 53 1.86 9.43 -3.95
N LEU A 54 2.07 8.59 -4.98
CA LEU A 54 1.96 7.15 -4.83
C LEU A 54 3.17 6.59 -4.06
N ASP A 55 4.36 7.12 -4.30
CA ASP A 55 5.57 6.75 -3.55
C ASP A 55 5.41 7.11 -2.05
N GLU A 56 4.91 8.31 -1.73
CA GLU A 56 4.61 8.72 -0.35
C GLU A 56 3.59 7.80 0.33
N CYS A 57 2.50 7.44 -0.38
CA CYS A 57 1.51 6.49 0.12
C CYS A 57 2.14 5.11 0.40
N LEU A 58 3.00 4.63 -0.50
CA LEU A 58 3.71 3.37 -0.34
C LEU A 58 4.67 3.39 0.86
N GLU A 59 5.38 4.49 1.11
CA GLU A 59 6.21 4.64 2.31
C GLU A 59 5.41 4.42 3.59
N VAL A 60 4.27 5.11 3.71
CA VAL A 60 3.39 4.99 4.88
C VAL A 60 2.94 3.55 5.10
N LEU A 61 2.52 2.85 4.03
CA LEU A 61 2.09 1.47 4.10
C LEU A 61 3.24 0.51 4.48
N ILE A 62 4.45 0.73 3.96
CA ILE A 62 5.62 -0.08 4.28
C ILE A 62 6.04 0.10 5.73
N GLU A 63 6.11 1.33 6.22
CA GLU A 63 6.47 1.60 7.62
C GLU A 63 5.45 1.01 8.58
N GLU A 64 4.16 1.06 8.24
CA GLU A 64 3.11 0.43 9.03
C GLU A 64 3.22 -1.10 9.02
N ALA A 65 3.51 -1.71 7.86
CA ALA A 65 3.77 -3.14 7.76
C ALA A 65 5.00 -3.57 8.57
N LYS A 66 6.09 -2.78 8.56
CA LYS A 66 7.29 -3.04 9.36
C LYS A 66 6.98 -3.07 10.84
N LYS A 67 6.24 -2.08 11.36
CA LYS A 67 5.82 -2.03 12.78
C LYS A 67 4.99 -3.24 13.20
N TYR A 68 4.16 -3.75 12.29
CA TYR A 68 3.37 -4.95 12.54
C TYR A 68 4.27 -6.20 12.64
N ILE A 69 5.20 -6.35 11.70
CA ILE A 69 6.12 -7.50 11.65
C ILE A 69 7.13 -7.47 12.80
N SER A 70 7.63 -6.29 13.19
CA SER A 70 8.60 -6.14 14.28
C SER A 70 7.96 -6.30 15.67
N GLY A 71 6.63 -6.42 15.77
CA GLY A 71 5.92 -6.45 17.05
C GLY A 71 5.91 -5.10 17.79
N ASP A 72 6.46 -4.05 17.19
CA ASP A 72 6.59 -2.72 17.79
C ASP A 72 5.23 -2.09 18.11
N ARG A 73 4.18 -2.46 17.36
CA ARG A 73 2.80 -2.08 17.68
C ARG A 73 2.29 -2.70 18.99
N ALA A 74 2.58 -3.99 19.21
CA ALA A 74 2.21 -4.68 20.45
C ALA A 74 3.03 -4.19 21.64
N GLN A 75 4.31 -3.87 21.43
CA GLN A 75 5.17 -3.29 22.47
C GLN A 75 4.74 -1.86 22.84
N ARG A 76 4.38 -1.01 21.88
CA ARG A 76 3.91 0.36 22.15
C ARG A 76 2.63 0.41 22.99
N ASP A 77 1.74 -0.58 22.87
CA ASP A 77 0.54 -0.65 23.72
C ASP A 77 0.88 -1.19 25.13
N LEU A 78 1.81 -2.15 25.25
CA LEU A 78 2.29 -2.67 26.55
C LEU A 78 2.96 -1.58 27.44
N PHE A 79 3.68 -0.63 26.84
CA PHE A 79 4.34 0.44 27.61
C PHE A 79 3.43 1.65 27.90
N LYS A 80 2.35 1.86 27.15
CA LYS A 80 1.36 2.91 27.45
C LYS A 80 0.53 2.61 28.70
N GLU A 81 0.31 1.34 29.01
CA GLU A 81 -0.32 0.95 30.28
C GLU A 81 0.66 1.10 31.46
N ALA A 82 1.96 0.81 31.24
CA ALA A 82 2.99 0.92 32.27
C ALA A 82 3.40 2.36 32.64
N GLU A 83 3.14 3.36 31.78
CA GLU A 83 3.39 4.78 32.09
C GLU A 83 2.24 5.47 32.85
N ASN A 84 1.13 4.77 33.10
CA ASN A 84 -0.02 5.29 33.87
C ASN A 84 -0.15 4.69 35.30
N GLU A 85 0.88 3.99 35.79
CA GLU A 85 1.05 3.63 37.23
C GLU A 85 2.08 4.55 37.90
#